data_AF-J4H5A4-F1
#
_entry.id   AF-J4H5A4-F1
#
_cell.length_a   1.000
_cell.length_b   1.000
_cell.length_c   1.000
_cell.angle_alpha   90.00
_cell.angle_beta   90.00
_cell.angle_gamma   90.00
#
_symmetry.space_group_name_H-M   'P 1'
#
loop_
_entity.id
_entity.type
_entity.pdbx_description
1 polymer ?
#
loop_
_entity_poly.entity_id
_entity_poly.type
_entity_poly.pdbx_seq_one_letter_code
_entity_poly.pdbx_strand_id
1 'polypeptide(L)'
;MDDTGELTLSMTNVLLPLPVEKERGVVYSEEVLVKINDTLRTKLLYEWNGYAAHYFHAGGWWCRCSAQVWNEVSDFEYVGKAFVAICGEIKETILEGKA
;
A
#
# COMPACT_ATOMS: atom_id res chain seq x y z
N MET A 1 -15.81 -19.97 -8.66
CA MET A 1 -14.63 -19.23 -9.13
C MET A 1 -14.81 -19.07 -10.64
N ASP A 2 -14.21 -18.09 -11.30
CA ASP A 2 -14.34 -17.97 -12.76
C ASP A 2 -13.44 -19.01 -13.44
N ASP A 3 -14.04 -20.09 -13.95
CA ASP A 3 -13.32 -21.27 -14.45
C ASP A 3 -12.58 -21.00 -15.77
N THR A 4 -12.94 -19.95 -16.51
CA THR A 4 -12.26 -19.56 -17.75
C THR A 4 -11.16 -18.52 -17.51
N GLY A 5 -11.25 -17.78 -16.39
CA GLY A 5 -10.34 -16.70 -16.05
C GLY A 5 -10.54 -15.42 -16.87
N GLU A 6 -11.51 -15.39 -17.79
CA GLU A 6 -11.76 -14.26 -18.69
C GLU A 6 -12.23 -12.99 -17.95
N LEU A 7 -12.86 -13.16 -16.79
CA LEU A 7 -13.30 -12.07 -15.91
C LEU A 7 -12.37 -11.91 -14.70
N THR A 8 -11.23 -12.62 -14.68
CA THR A 8 -10.25 -12.47 -13.61
C THR A 8 -9.54 -11.14 -13.76
N LEU A 9 -9.99 -10.18 -12.97
CA LEU A 9 -9.35 -8.87 -12.87
C LEU A 9 -7.88 -9.05 -12.47
N SER A 10 -6.96 -8.46 -13.24
CA SER A 10 -5.52 -8.44 -12.94
C SER A 10 -5.21 -7.43 -11.82
N MET A 11 -5.87 -7.61 -10.68
CA MET A 11 -5.77 -6.77 -9.49
C MET A 11 -5.10 -7.56 -8.36
N THR A 12 -3.78 -7.51 -8.29
CA THR A 12 -3.00 -8.24 -7.28
C THR A 12 -2.82 -7.38 -6.03
N ASN A 13 -3.12 -7.96 -4.86
CA ASN A 13 -2.86 -7.31 -3.58
C ASN A 13 -1.47 -7.69 -3.06
N VAL A 14 -0.67 -6.69 -2.72
CA VAL A 14 0.70 -6.86 -2.20
C VAL A 14 0.77 -6.22 -0.82
N LEU A 15 1.29 -6.96 0.15
CA LEU A 15 1.53 -6.45 1.49
C LEU A 15 2.61 -5.36 1.44
N LEU A 16 2.29 -4.16 1.93
CA LEU A 16 3.26 -3.09 2.08
C LEU A 16 4.22 -3.41 3.23
N PRO A 17 5.48 -2.93 3.17
CA PRO A 17 6.50 -3.27 4.16
C PRO A 17 6.32 -2.49 5.48
N LEU A 18 5.11 -2.51 6.05
CA LEU A 18 4.75 -2.00 7.37
C LEU A 18 4.39 -3.18 8.30
N PRO A 19 4.41 -3.01 9.62
CA PRO A 19 4.03 -4.07 10.56
C PRO A 19 2.65 -4.69 10.26
N VAL A 20 2.50 -5.98 10.54
CA VAL A 20 1.18 -6.61 10.57
C VAL A 20 0.78 -6.78 12.02
N GLU A 21 -0.28 -6.06 12.40
CA GLU A 21 -0.83 -6.09 13.74
C GLU A 21 -1.56 -7.40 14.02
N LYS A 22 -1.28 -8.01 15.19
CA LYS A 22 -1.97 -9.22 15.66
C LYS A 22 -3.23 -8.92 16.46
N GLU A 23 -3.24 -7.79 17.16
CA GLU A 23 -4.32 -7.35 18.03
C GLU A 23 -4.70 -5.92 17.68
N ARG A 24 -5.98 -5.71 17.34
CA ARG A 24 -6.45 -4.43 16.78
C ARG A 24 -6.12 -3.24 17.69
N GLY A 25 -5.44 -2.24 17.14
CA GLY A 25 -5.18 -0.96 17.79
C GLY A 25 -3.88 -0.85 18.59
N VAL A 26 -3.08 -1.92 18.67
CA VAL A 26 -1.75 -1.93 19.33
C VAL A 26 -0.72 -1.11 18.54
N VAL A 27 -0.63 -1.35 17.24
CA VAL A 27 0.26 -0.62 16.32
C VAL A 27 -0.51 0.52 15.65
N TYR A 28 -1.76 0.26 15.27
CA TYR A 28 -2.54 1.13 14.41
C TYR A 28 -3.79 1.65 15.13
N SER A 29 -3.62 2.72 15.92
CA SER A 29 -4.78 3.50 16.40
C SER A 29 -5.53 4.14 15.22
N GLU A 30 -6.77 4.55 15.42
CA GLU A 30 -7.58 5.19 14.36
C GLU A 30 -6.89 6.43 13.78
N GLU A 31 -6.26 7.24 14.64
CA GLU A 31 -5.49 8.42 14.26
C GLU A 31 -4.26 8.06 13.42
N VAL A 32 -3.55 6.99 13.79
CA VAL A 32 -2.40 6.48 13.03
C VAL A 32 -2.85 5.96 11.67
N LEU A 33 -3.99 5.26 11.60
CA LEU A 33 -4.54 4.76 10.33
C LEU A 33 -4.86 5.91 9.37
N VAL A 34 -5.53 6.97 9.87
CA VAL A 34 -5.83 8.16 9.06
C VAL A 34 -4.56 8.84 8.59
N LYS A 35 -3.57 9.02 9.48
CA LYS A 35 -2.30 9.67 9.13
C LYS A 35 -1.54 8.88 8.05
N ILE A 36 -1.43 7.56 8.20
CA ILE A 36 -0.78 6.71 7.18
C ILE A 36 -1.52 6.76 5.85
N ASN A 37 -2.85 6.67 5.87
CA ASN A 37 -3.67 6.77 4.66
C ASN A 37 -3.41 8.08 3.90
N ASP A 38 -3.40 9.19 4.63
CA ASP A 38 -3.20 10.52 4.05
C ASP A 38 -1.77 10.71 3.53
N THR A 39 -0.76 10.23 4.26
CA THR A 39 0.64 10.25 3.83
C THR A 39 0.85 9.44 2.55
N LEU A 40 0.38 8.18 2.51
CA LEU A 40 0.46 7.34 1.32
C LEU A 40 -0.22 8.00 0.12
N ARG A 41 -1.47 8.47 0.28
CA ARG A 41 -2.23 9.12 -0.80
C ARG A 41 -1.52 10.35 -1.33
N THR A 42 -1.08 11.24 -0.43
CA THR A 42 -0.50 12.54 -0.80
C THR A 42 0.84 12.35 -1.49
N LYS A 43 1.71 11.49 -0.95
CA LYS A 43 3.05 11.27 -1.52
C LYS A 43 2.99 10.55 -2.86
N LEU A 44 2.13 9.54 -2.99
CA LEU A 44 1.90 8.87 -4.28
C LEU A 44 1.49 9.90 -5.35
N LEU A 45 0.45 10.69 -5.09
CA LEU A 45 -0.09 11.63 -6.05
C LEU A 45 0.85 12.79 -6.37
N TYR A 46 1.38 13.46 -5.35
CA TYR A 46 2.04 14.76 -5.53
C TYR A 46 3.57 14.69 -5.58
N GLU A 47 4.19 13.68 -4.98
CA GLU A 47 5.66 13.53 -5.01
C GLU A 47 6.08 12.50 -6.08
N TRP A 48 5.41 11.36 -6.12
CA TRP A 48 5.74 10.26 -7.02
C TRP A 48 4.97 10.27 -8.33
N ASN A 49 3.99 11.17 -8.52
CA ASN A 49 3.21 11.32 -9.75
C ASN A 49 2.57 10.00 -10.23
N GLY A 50 2.16 9.14 -9.30
CA GLY A 50 1.56 7.84 -9.61
C GLY A 50 0.55 7.44 -8.55
N TYR A 51 -0.34 6.51 -8.85
CA TYR A 51 -1.31 6.05 -7.87
C TYR A 51 -1.60 4.56 -8.00
N ALA A 52 -1.39 3.84 -6.90
CA ALA A 52 -1.88 2.49 -6.71
C ALA A 52 -2.64 2.46 -5.38
N ALA A 53 -3.84 1.89 -5.40
CA ALA A 53 -4.76 2.00 -4.29
C ALA A 53 -4.24 1.23 -3.07
N HIS A 54 -4.02 1.94 -1.96
CA HIS A 54 -3.66 1.35 -0.68
C HIS A 54 -4.88 1.23 0.25
N TYR A 55 -4.89 0.20 1.09
CA TYR A 55 -5.95 -0.01 2.08
C TYR A 55 -5.45 -0.82 3.27
N PHE A 56 -6.11 -0.66 4.42
CA PHE A 56 -5.81 -1.44 5.62
C PHE A 56 -6.77 -2.62 5.74
N HIS A 57 -6.25 -3.82 5.92
CA HIS A 57 -7.04 -5.05 6.10
C HIS A 57 -6.25 -6.12 6.85
N ALA A 58 -6.93 -6.87 7.72
CA ALA A 58 -6.34 -7.98 8.48
C ALA A 58 -5.01 -7.59 9.21
N GLY A 59 -4.99 -6.41 9.83
CA GLY A 59 -3.84 -5.91 10.60
C GLY A 59 -2.70 -5.34 9.75
N GLY A 60 -2.77 -5.41 8.42
CA GLY A 60 -1.71 -4.95 7.52
C GLY A 60 -2.16 -3.88 6.53
N TRP A 61 -1.20 -3.14 6.00
CA TRP A 61 -1.39 -2.23 4.87
C TRP A 61 -1.09 -2.94 3.56
N TRP A 62 -2.02 -2.85 2.61
CA TRP A 62 -1.94 -3.53 1.33
C TRP A 62 -2.01 -2.52 0.20
N CYS A 63 -1.36 -2.81 -0.92
CA CYS A 63 -1.57 -2.12 -2.18
C CYS A 63 -2.24 -3.06 -3.17
N ARG A 64 -3.29 -2.60 -3.85
CA ARG A 64 -3.89 -3.28 -5.00
C ARG A 64 -3.31 -2.71 -6.29
N CYS A 65 -2.48 -3.51 -6.94
CA CYS A 65 -1.90 -3.18 -8.23
C CYS A 65 -2.84 -3.62 -9.35
N SER A 66 -3.32 -2.67 -10.15
CA SER A 66 -4.21 -2.93 -11.30
C SER A 66 -3.40 -2.94 -12.59
N ALA A 67 -3.10 -4.13 -13.12
CA ALA A 67 -2.46 -4.21 -14.42
C ALA A 67 -3.42 -3.77 -15.53
N GLN A 68 -2.88 -3.05 -16.51
CA GLN A 68 -3.57 -2.61 -17.71
C GLN A 68 -2.74 -2.95 -18.94
N VAL A 69 -3.39 -2.98 -20.11
CA VAL A 69 -2.74 -3.25 -21.41
C VAL A 69 -1.67 -2.23 -21.80
N TRP A 70 -1.63 -1.10 -21.10
CA TRP A 70 -0.65 -0.02 -21.28
C TRP A 70 0.47 -0.03 -20.24
N ASN A 71 0.41 -0.93 -19.25
CA ASN A 71 1.45 -1.02 -18.24
C ASN A 71 2.57 -1.96 -18.67
N GLU A 72 3.78 -1.59 -18.29
CA GLU A 72 4.96 -2.46 -18.35
C GLU A 72 5.44 -2.81 -16.94
N VAL A 73 6.33 -3.81 -16.84
CA VAL A 73 6.92 -4.22 -15.55
C VAL A 73 7.57 -3.03 -14.84
N SER A 74 8.20 -2.11 -15.59
CA SER A 74 8.82 -0.91 -15.06
C SER A 74 7.85 0.01 -14.30
N ASP A 75 6.57 0.03 -14.66
CA ASP A 75 5.56 0.83 -13.94
C ASP A 75 5.33 0.29 -12.53
N PHE A 76 5.29 -1.04 -12.39
CA PHE A 76 5.16 -1.71 -11.10
C PHE A 76 6.44 -1.57 -10.26
N GLU A 77 7.61 -1.62 -10.89
CA GLU A 77 8.88 -1.35 -10.20
C GLU A 77 8.95 0.09 -9.69
N TYR A 78 8.46 1.06 -10.48
CA TYR A 78 8.41 2.45 -10.09
C TYR A 78 7.50 2.67 -8.88
N VAL A 79 6.26 2.15 -8.94
CA VAL A 79 5.33 2.20 -7.80
C VAL A 79 5.87 1.43 -6.58
N GLY A 80 6.55 0.30 -6.81
CA GLY A 80 7.22 -0.46 -5.74
C GLY A 80 8.28 0.37 -5.01
N LYS A 81 9.13 1.10 -5.76
CA LYS A 81 10.11 2.04 -5.20
C LYS A 81 9.43 3.16 -4.40
N ALA A 82 8.33 3.69 -4.91
CA ALA A 82 7.54 4.70 -4.22
C ALA A 82 7.06 4.19 -2.85
N PHE A 83 6.44 3.01 -2.82
CA PHE A 83 5.97 2.42 -1.56
C PHE A 83 7.10 2.11 -0.59
N VAL A 84 8.25 1.59 -1.05
CA VAL A 84 9.40 1.33 -0.18
C VAL A 84 9.88 2.61 0.48
N ALA A 85 10.02 3.70 -0.29
CA ALA A 85 10.46 4.99 0.24
C ALA A 85 9.45 5.57 1.25
N ILE A 86 8.16 5.63 0.88
CA ILE A 86 7.12 6.20 1.73
C ILE A 86 6.93 5.36 3.01
N CYS A 87 6.97 4.03 2.92
CA CYS A 87 6.86 3.16 4.10
C CYS A 87 8.07 3.30 5.03
N GLY A 88 9.27 3.55 4.48
CA GLY A 88 10.45 3.88 5.26
C GLY A 88 10.23 5.15 6.10
N GLU A 89 9.77 6.23 5.46
CA GLU A 89 9.44 7.48 6.14
C GLU A 89 8.33 7.30 7.19
N ILE A 90 7.28 6.52 6.89
CA ILE A 90 6.20 6.24 7.85
C ILE A 90 6.74 5.53 9.11
N LYS A 91 7.66 4.58 8.95
CA LYS A 91 8.30 3.91 10.10
C LYS A 91 9.05 4.90 10.98
N GLU A 92 9.77 5.83 10.34
CA GLU A 92 10.61 6.83 11.00
C GLU A 92 9.84 8.04 11.54
N THR A 93 8.61 8.30 11.11
CA THR A 93 7.91 9.57 11.47
C THR A 93 6.53 9.37 12.09
N ILE A 94 5.91 8.20 11.91
CA ILE A 94 4.57 7.90 12.42
C ILE A 94 4.61 6.73 13.41
N LEU A 95 5.42 5.72 13.13
CA LEU A 95 5.49 4.48 13.91
C LEU A 95 6.70 4.41 14.86
N GLU A 96 7.45 5.49 15.05
CA GLU A 96 8.59 5.49 15.98
C GLU A 96 8.21 4.92 17.35
N GLY A 97 8.94 3.88 17.78
CA GLY A 97 8.73 3.20 19.06
C GLY A 97 7.49 2.29 19.14
N LYS A 98 6.80 2.01 18.02
CA LYS A 98 5.58 1.16 17.96
C LYS A 98 5.73 -0.09 17.09
N ALA A 99 6.92 -0.36 16.54
CA ALA A 99 7.23 -1.49 15.68
C ALA A 99 8.24 -2.44 16.33
#